data_AF-A0A7X9E316-F1
#
_entry.id   AF-A0A7X9E316-F1
#
_cell.length_a   1.000
_cell.length_b   1.000
_cell.length_c   1.000
_cell.angle_alpha   90.00
_cell.angle_beta   90.00
_cell.angle_gamma   90.00
#
_symmetry.space_group_name_H-M   'P 1'
#
loop_
_entity.id
_entity.type
_entity.pdbx_description
1 polymer ?
#
loop_
_entity_poly.entity_id
_entity_poly.type
_entity_poly.pdbx_seq_one_letter_code
_entity_poly.pdbx_strand_id
1 'polypeptide(L)'
;MHKNILLILSVLFLFNFCSTVNDKELFDKAQKDQTEQKYAEAVAGYDKLLAEAPKSEFAPQALFECAKIYHAEKIPDLPKEESLNKAVQYYKKLYQDHPDFKDAPSAMMMSGFILANELNKAEEAKTIYEEFLKKYPESPLAGSVKLELESIGLSPDELLNRLARGTK
;
A
#
# COMPACT_ATOMS: atom_id res chain seq x y z
N MET A 1 -16.48 23.57 57.88
CA MET A 1 -15.33 22.79 58.40
C MET A 1 -15.30 21.46 57.67
N HIS A 2 -14.23 21.22 56.88
CA HIS A 2 -13.73 19.90 56.43
C HIS A 2 -14.64 19.04 55.53
N LYS A 3 -14.19 18.33 54.50
CA LYS A 3 -12.99 18.26 53.62
C LYS A 3 -13.26 17.01 52.74
N ASN A 4 -12.60 16.91 51.58
CA ASN A 4 -12.47 15.72 50.69
C ASN A 4 -13.59 15.60 49.64
N ILE A 5 -13.39 15.99 48.38
CA ILE A 5 -12.42 15.50 47.38
C ILE A 5 -12.34 13.96 47.39
N LEU A 6 -13.08 13.34 46.48
CA LEU A 6 -12.60 12.15 45.77
C LEU A 6 -13.14 12.20 44.33
N LEU A 7 -12.36 12.88 43.49
CA LEU A 7 -12.44 12.84 42.04
C LEU A 7 -11.99 11.44 41.63
N ILE A 8 -12.93 10.51 41.40
CA ILE A 8 -12.61 9.24 40.73
C ILE A 8 -12.49 9.57 39.25
N LEU A 9 -11.33 10.11 38.90
CA LEU A 9 -10.78 10.07 37.55
C LEU A 9 -10.64 8.60 37.18
N SER A 10 -11.68 8.03 36.57
CA SER A 10 -11.58 6.81 35.79
C SER A 10 -10.77 7.13 34.53
N VAL A 11 -9.48 7.37 34.73
CA VAL A 11 -8.48 7.19 33.69
C VAL A 11 -8.50 5.70 33.41
N LEU A 12 -9.36 5.32 32.46
CA LEU A 12 -9.20 4.12 31.67
C LEU A 12 -7.83 4.26 31.01
N PHE A 13 -6.83 3.86 31.77
CA PHE A 13 -5.49 3.60 31.32
C PHE A 13 -5.60 2.40 30.38
N LEU A 14 -6.01 2.68 29.15
CA LEU A 14 -5.69 1.83 28.02
C LEU A 14 -4.18 2.00 27.78
N PHE A 15 -3.38 1.49 28.73
CA PHE A 15 -2.08 0.94 28.43
C PHE A 15 -2.38 -0.15 27.39
N ASN A 16 -2.42 0.24 26.12
CA ASN A 16 -2.34 -0.69 25.02
C ASN A 16 -0.97 -1.34 25.16
N PHE A 17 -0.99 -2.46 25.89
CA PHE A 17 -0.21 -3.66 25.70
C PHE A 17 1.02 -3.39 24.83
N CYS A 18 2.16 -3.10 25.47
CA CYS A 18 3.44 -3.30 24.82
C CYS A 18 3.50 -4.82 24.59
N SER A 19 3.11 -5.27 23.40
CA SER A 19 3.15 -6.67 23.04
C SER A 19 4.61 -7.13 23.15
N THR A 20 4.84 -8.24 23.86
CA THR A 20 6.14 -8.94 23.92
C THR A 20 6.48 -9.60 22.57
N VAL A 21 5.88 -9.13 21.49
CA VAL A 21 6.00 -9.69 20.16
C VAL A 21 7.29 -9.15 19.57
N ASN A 22 8.18 -10.07 19.23
CA ASN A 22 9.42 -9.76 18.53
C ASN A 22 9.07 -9.50 17.06
N ASP A 23 8.71 -8.25 16.76
CA ASP A 23 8.30 -7.80 15.43
C ASP A 23 9.39 -8.06 14.38
N LYS A 24 10.66 -7.88 14.73
CA LYS A 24 11.80 -8.25 13.89
C LYS A 24 11.81 -9.74 13.57
N GLU A 25 11.56 -10.62 14.54
CA GLU A 25 11.52 -12.06 14.30
C GLU A 25 10.35 -12.46 13.40
N LEU A 26 9.18 -11.85 13.57
CA LEU A 26 8.06 -12.05 12.65
C LEU A 26 8.42 -11.62 11.23
N PHE A 27 9.07 -10.47 11.08
CA PHE A 27 9.50 -9.94 9.79
C PHE A 27 10.57 -10.83 9.13
N ASP A 28 11.65 -11.17 9.86
CA ASP A 28 12.74 -12.01 9.37
C ASP A 28 12.22 -13.40 8.94
N LYS A 29 11.27 -13.97 9.70
CA LYS A 29 10.65 -15.25 9.34
C LYS A 29 9.83 -15.13 8.04
N ALA A 30 9.00 -14.10 7.92
CA ALA A 30 8.20 -13.87 6.71
C ALA A 30 9.09 -13.66 5.48
N GLN A 31 10.19 -12.91 5.61
CA GLN A 31 11.19 -12.76 4.56
C GLN A 31 11.83 -14.09 4.19
N LYS A 32 12.20 -14.92 5.18
CA LYS A 32 12.74 -16.25 4.93
C LYS A 32 11.75 -17.12 4.15
N ASP A 33 10.50 -17.18 4.58
CA ASP A 33 9.45 -17.92 3.87
C ASP A 33 9.31 -17.42 2.42
N GLN A 34 9.37 -16.10 2.19
CA GLN A 34 9.36 -15.51 0.85
C GLN A 34 10.57 -15.94 0.00
N THR A 35 11.78 -15.97 0.56
CA THR A 35 12.98 -16.45 -0.15
C THR A 35 12.92 -17.95 -0.47
N GLU A 36 12.24 -18.73 0.36
CA GLU A 36 11.96 -20.14 0.15
C GLU A 36 10.73 -20.38 -0.77
N GLN A 37 10.16 -19.31 -1.34
CA GLN A 37 8.97 -19.33 -2.21
C GLN A 37 7.69 -19.85 -1.54
N LYS A 38 7.66 -19.84 -0.21
CA LYS A 38 6.49 -20.14 0.62
C LYS A 38 5.64 -18.88 0.78
N TYR A 39 5.05 -18.44 -0.32
CA TYR A 39 4.43 -17.11 -0.41
C TYR A 39 3.19 -16.95 0.48
N ALA A 40 2.40 -18.01 0.67
CA ALA A 40 1.25 -17.99 1.54
C ALA A 40 1.67 -17.82 3.02
N GLU A 41 2.72 -18.53 3.43
CA GLU A 41 3.31 -18.45 4.76
C GLU A 41 3.99 -17.09 5.00
N ALA A 42 4.66 -16.55 3.98
CA ALA A 42 5.25 -15.22 4.02
C ALA A 42 4.19 -14.14 4.27
N VAL A 43 3.10 -14.15 3.49
CA VAL A 43 1.98 -13.21 3.67
C VAL A 43 1.35 -13.39 5.05
N ALA A 44 1.14 -14.62 5.52
CA ALA A 44 0.61 -14.86 6.87
C ALA A 44 1.53 -14.30 7.97
N GLY A 45 2.86 -14.39 7.80
CA GLY A 45 3.84 -13.81 8.70
C GLY A 45 3.81 -12.28 8.71
N TYR A 46 3.74 -11.66 7.54
CA TYR A 46 3.60 -10.21 7.40
C TYR A 46 2.27 -9.71 7.99
N ASP A 47 1.15 -10.38 7.72
CA ASP A 47 -0.16 -10.01 8.28
C ASP A 47 -0.16 -10.11 9.80
N LYS A 48 0.50 -11.13 10.38
CA LYS A 48 0.67 -11.26 11.82
C LYS A 48 1.44 -10.07 12.40
N LEU A 49 2.53 -9.65 11.75
CA LEU A 49 3.28 -8.46 12.14
C LEU A 49 2.39 -7.21 12.11
N LEU A 50 1.62 -7.03 11.04
CA LEU A 50 0.74 -5.87 10.87
C LEU A 50 -0.41 -5.83 11.89
N ALA A 51 -0.88 -6.99 12.34
CA ALA A 51 -1.92 -7.10 13.35
C ALA A 51 -1.39 -6.91 14.78
N GLU A 52 -0.24 -7.51 15.11
CA GLU A 52 0.30 -7.53 16.48
C GLU A 52 1.21 -6.34 16.80
N ALA A 53 1.82 -5.75 15.77
CA ALA A 53 2.75 -4.62 15.87
C ALA A 53 2.52 -3.59 14.73
N PRO A 54 1.33 -2.99 14.61
CA PRO A 54 1.01 -2.05 13.52
C PRO A 54 1.87 -0.78 13.47
N LYS A 55 2.60 -0.47 14.55
CA LYS A 55 3.55 0.65 14.65
C LYS A 55 5.01 0.23 14.48
N SER A 56 5.27 -1.03 14.15
CA SER A 56 6.63 -1.54 13.91
C SER A 56 7.31 -0.77 12.79
N GLU A 57 8.62 -0.57 12.89
CA GLU A 57 9.42 0.00 11.79
C GLU A 57 9.39 -0.89 10.53
N PHE A 58 9.08 -2.19 10.69
CA PHE A 58 8.97 -3.16 9.60
C PHE A 58 7.59 -3.15 8.91
N ALA A 59 6.57 -2.54 9.52
CA ALA A 59 5.21 -2.49 8.98
C ALA A 59 5.13 -1.97 7.53
N PRO A 60 5.74 -0.81 7.16
CA PRO A 60 5.69 -0.34 5.78
C PRO A 60 6.34 -1.31 4.78
N GLN A 61 7.46 -1.94 5.16
CA GLN A 61 8.10 -2.94 4.30
C GLN A 61 7.25 -4.21 4.15
N ALA A 62 6.62 -4.67 5.23
CA ALA A 62 5.69 -5.81 5.19
C ALA A 62 4.50 -5.56 4.26
N LEU A 63 3.88 -4.37 4.32
CA LEU A 63 2.82 -3.98 3.40
C LEU A 63 3.29 -4.00 1.94
N PHE A 64 4.49 -3.47 1.67
CA PHE A 64 5.06 -3.45 0.33
C PHE A 64 5.34 -4.86 -0.21
N GLU A 65 5.87 -5.76 0.62
CA GLU A 65 6.12 -7.14 0.22
C GLU A 65 4.83 -7.93 -0.01
N CYS A 66 3.81 -7.79 0.86
CA CYS A 66 2.49 -8.40 0.61
C CYS A 66 1.93 -7.93 -0.75
N ALA A 67 1.95 -6.62 -1.01
CA ALA A 67 1.45 -6.08 -2.27
C ALA A 67 2.18 -6.67 -3.49
N LYS A 68 3.51 -6.79 -3.43
CA LYS A 68 4.32 -7.41 -4.51
C LYS A 68 4.02 -8.88 -4.71
N ILE A 69 3.84 -9.65 -3.63
CA ILE A 69 3.50 -11.08 -3.71
C ILE A 69 2.16 -11.27 -4.42
N TYR A 70 1.16 -10.47 -4.04
CA TYR A 70 -0.16 -10.49 -4.66
C TYR A 70 -0.13 -9.98 -6.11
N HIS A 71 0.61 -8.91 -6.41
CA HIS A 71 0.73 -8.41 -7.79
C HIS A 71 1.42 -9.43 -8.70
N ALA A 72 2.44 -10.13 -8.20
CA ALA A 72 3.15 -11.18 -8.92
C ALA A 72 2.40 -12.53 -8.97
N GLU A 73 1.13 -12.58 -8.54
CA GLU A 73 0.24 -13.75 -8.59
C GLU A 73 0.87 -15.00 -7.96
N LYS A 74 1.58 -14.82 -6.82
CA LYS A 74 2.36 -15.88 -6.18
C LYS A 74 1.58 -16.76 -5.21
N ILE A 75 0.34 -16.41 -4.89
CA ILE A 75 -0.51 -17.20 -3.99
C ILE A 75 -1.18 -18.33 -4.80
N PRO A 76 -1.00 -19.60 -4.41
CA PRO A 76 -1.62 -20.72 -5.12
C PRO A 76 -3.14 -20.68 -5.01
N ASP A 77 -3.81 -21.15 -6.06
CA ASP A 77 -5.28 -21.29 -6.14
C ASP A 77 -6.08 -19.99 -5.92
N LEU A 78 -5.42 -18.83 -5.99
CA LEU A 78 -6.06 -17.53 -5.88
C LEU A 78 -6.39 -16.97 -7.28
N PRO A 79 -7.65 -16.59 -7.56
CA PRO A 79 -7.99 -15.95 -8.83
C PRO A 79 -7.19 -14.66 -9.04
N LYS A 80 -6.69 -14.44 -10.26
CA LYS A 80 -5.90 -13.25 -10.64
C LYS A 80 -6.56 -11.95 -10.17
N GLU A 81 -7.84 -11.77 -10.46
CA GLU A 81 -8.57 -10.55 -10.08
C GLU A 81 -8.58 -10.33 -8.57
N GLU A 82 -8.74 -11.40 -7.78
CA GLU A 82 -8.68 -11.30 -6.31
C GLU A 82 -7.26 -10.94 -5.84
N SER A 83 -6.24 -11.57 -6.44
CA SER A 83 -4.83 -11.27 -6.17
C SER A 83 -4.51 -9.80 -6.44
N LEU A 84 -4.93 -9.27 -7.60
CA LEU A 84 -4.70 -7.88 -7.97
C LEU A 84 -5.45 -6.90 -7.05
N ASN A 85 -6.70 -7.19 -6.68
CA ASN A 85 -7.42 -6.36 -5.71
C ASN A 85 -6.72 -6.34 -4.34
N LYS A 86 -6.17 -7.48 -3.87
CA LYS A 86 -5.36 -7.53 -2.65
C LYS A 86 -4.08 -6.71 -2.79
N ALA A 87 -3.38 -6.79 -3.92
CA ALA A 87 -2.19 -5.98 -4.18
C ALA A 87 -2.49 -4.47 -4.03
N VAL A 88 -3.57 -4.00 -4.68
CA VAL A 88 -4.04 -2.61 -4.56
C VAL A 88 -4.37 -2.24 -3.11
N GLN A 89 -5.00 -3.14 -2.34
CA GLN A 89 -5.31 -2.90 -0.93
C GLN A 89 -4.05 -2.71 -0.06
N TYR A 90 -3.04 -3.58 -0.21
CA TYR A 90 -1.80 -3.47 0.55
C TYR A 90 -0.98 -2.24 0.15
N TYR A 91 -0.87 -1.94 -1.15
CA TYR A 91 -0.23 -0.71 -1.60
C TYR A 91 -0.96 0.54 -1.10
N LYS A 92 -2.30 0.53 -1.11
CA LYS A 92 -3.12 1.60 -0.55
C LYS A 92 -2.85 1.83 0.92
N LYS A 93 -2.85 0.76 1.70
CA LYS A 93 -2.52 0.84 3.12
C LYS A 93 -1.13 1.45 3.34
N LEU A 94 -0.14 1.09 2.52
CA LEU A 94 1.21 1.65 2.61
C LEU A 94 1.24 3.16 2.42
N TYR A 95 0.71 3.68 1.31
CA TYR A 95 0.80 5.12 1.05
C TYR A 95 -0.18 5.97 1.87
N GLN A 96 -1.20 5.36 2.49
CA GLN A 96 -2.11 6.03 3.41
C GLN A 96 -1.53 6.10 4.83
N ASP A 97 -1.02 4.99 5.34
CA ASP A 97 -0.55 4.88 6.74
C ASP A 97 0.92 5.29 6.90
N HIS A 98 1.74 5.15 5.85
CA HIS A 98 3.17 5.46 5.87
C HIS A 98 3.59 6.31 4.65
N PRO A 99 3.05 7.53 4.49
CA PRO A 99 3.30 8.36 3.31
C PRO A 99 4.76 8.77 3.10
N ASP A 100 5.54 8.83 4.19
CA ASP A 100 6.96 9.23 4.14
C ASP A 100 7.90 8.03 3.89
N PHE A 101 7.37 6.81 3.79
CA PHE A 101 8.18 5.64 3.48
C PHE A 101 8.73 5.73 2.05
N LYS A 102 9.99 5.34 1.86
CA LYS A 102 10.71 5.50 0.58
C LYS A 102 9.97 4.91 -0.63
N ASP A 103 9.20 3.83 -0.43
CA ASP A 103 8.44 3.16 -1.51
C ASP A 103 6.95 3.54 -1.54
N ALA A 104 6.49 4.46 -0.68
CA ALA A 104 5.10 4.92 -0.68
C ALA A 104 4.67 5.58 -2.02
N PRO A 105 5.49 6.42 -2.68
CA PRO A 105 5.19 6.89 -4.03
C PRO A 105 5.08 5.72 -5.02
N SER A 106 6.04 4.78 -5.01
CA SER A 106 6.03 3.60 -5.88
C SER A 106 4.77 2.75 -5.70
N ALA A 107 4.33 2.55 -4.46
CA ALA A 107 3.10 1.82 -4.15
C ALA A 107 1.84 2.53 -4.67
N MET A 108 1.79 3.85 -4.56
CA MET A 108 0.65 4.62 -5.07
C MET A 108 0.59 4.59 -6.59
N MET A 109 1.75 4.74 -7.27
CA MET A 109 1.84 4.57 -8.72
C MET A 109 1.41 3.16 -9.15
N MET A 110 1.89 2.12 -8.46
CA MET A 110 1.58 0.73 -8.80
C MET A 110 0.10 0.40 -8.58
N SER A 111 -0.53 0.97 -7.56
CA SER A 111 -1.98 0.84 -7.36
C SER A 111 -2.76 1.38 -8.56
N GLY A 112 -2.41 2.58 -9.02
CA GLY A 112 -3.01 3.17 -10.22
C GLY A 112 -2.76 2.30 -11.47
N PHE A 113 -1.55 1.75 -11.61
CA PHE A 113 -1.19 0.92 -12.76
C PHE A 113 -2.03 -0.37 -12.82
N ILE A 114 -2.13 -1.09 -11.70
CA ILE A 114 -2.93 -2.33 -11.59
C ILE A 114 -4.40 -2.02 -11.90
N LEU A 115 -4.94 -0.94 -11.33
CA LEU A 115 -6.32 -0.54 -11.56
C LEU A 115 -6.57 -0.21 -13.03
N ALA A 116 -5.71 0.59 -13.68
CA ALA A 116 -5.87 1.00 -15.05
C ALA A 116 -5.72 -0.17 -16.04
N ASN A 117 -4.65 -0.94 -15.90
CA ASN A 117 -4.17 -1.83 -16.95
C ASN A 117 -4.52 -3.30 -16.73
N GLU A 118 -4.76 -3.71 -15.48
CA GLU A 118 -4.96 -5.12 -15.14
C GLU A 118 -6.38 -5.43 -14.63
N LEU A 119 -7.04 -4.43 -14.02
CA LEU A 119 -8.41 -4.53 -13.54
C LEU A 119 -9.43 -3.75 -14.38
N ASN A 120 -9.00 -2.99 -15.38
CA ASN A 120 -9.85 -2.13 -16.23
C ASN A 120 -10.70 -1.12 -15.44
N LYS A 121 -10.19 -0.65 -14.30
CA LYS A 121 -10.80 0.34 -13.39
C LYS A 121 -10.21 1.73 -13.63
N ALA A 122 -10.39 2.23 -14.85
CA ALA A 122 -9.76 3.48 -15.31
C ALA A 122 -10.08 4.70 -14.41
N GLU A 123 -11.33 4.86 -13.97
CA GLU A 123 -11.73 6.00 -13.12
C GLU A 123 -11.10 5.95 -11.72
N GLU A 124 -10.95 4.76 -11.15
CA GLU A 124 -10.27 4.58 -9.85
C GLU A 124 -8.78 4.92 -9.98
N ALA A 125 -8.14 4.48 -11.06
CA ALA A 125 -6.74 4.79 -11.35
C ALA A 125 -6.51 6.30 -11.60
N LYS A 126 -7.39 6.97 -12.34
CA LYS A 126 -7.35 8.45 -12.51
C LYS A 126 -7.32 9.16 -11.17
N THR A 127 -8.23 8.77 -10.27
CA THR A 127 -8.33 9.35 -8.93
C THR A 127 -7.02 9.22 -8.16
N ILE A 128 -6.40 8.03 -8.21
CA ILE A 128 -5.11 7.77 -7.54
C ILE A 128 -3.98 8.59 -8.17
N TYR A 129 -3.89 8.67 -9.49
CA TYR A 129 -2.85 9.45 -10.15
C TYR A 129 -2.97 10.95 -9.88
N GLU A 130 -4.20 11.49 -9.86
CA GLU A 130 -4.43 12.88 -9.46
C GLU A 130 -4.03 13.14 -8.00
N GLU A 131 -4.32 12.22 -7.09
CA GLU A 131 -3.88 12.32 -5.70
C GLU A 131 -2.36 12.19 -5.57
N PHE A 132 -1.74 11.31 -6.36
CA PHE A 132 -0.28 11.16 -6.41
C PHE A 132 0.38 12.49 -6.75
N LEU A 133 -0.09 13.19 -7.78
CA LEU A 133 0.50 14.46 -8.21
C LEU A 133 0.33 15.58 -7.17
N LYS A 134 -0.64 15.47 -6.27
CA LYS A 134 -0.80 16.37 -5.12
C LYS A 134 0.10 15.99 -3.96
N LYS A 135 0.24 14.69 -3.69
CA LYS A 135 0.93 14.16 -2.50
C LYS A 135 2.44 14.02 -2.68
N TYR A 136 2.87 13.64 -3.88
CA TYR A 136 4.26 13.39 -4.25
C TYR A 136 4.70 14.18 -5.49
N PRO A 137 4.51 15.51 -5.53
CA PRO A 137 4.80 16.33 -6.72
C PRO A 137 6.27 16.28 -7.14
N GLU A 138 7.18 16.16 -6.17
CA GLU A 138 8.64 16.11 -6.38
C GLU A 138 9.18 14.67 -6.57
N SER A 139 8.30 13.66 -6.59
CA SER A 139 8.74 12.28 -6.83
C SER A 139 9.34 12.15 -8.23
N PRO A 140 10.43 11.38 -8.40
CA PRO A 140 10.93 11.02 -9.73
C PRO A 140 9.87 10.33 -10.62
N LEU A 141 8.82 9.77 -10.02
CA LEU A 141 7.71 9.10 -10.72
C LEU A 141 6.60 10.07 -11.18
N ALA A 142 6.61 11.34 -10.77
CA ALA A 142 5.55 12.29 -11.10
C ALA A 142 5.37 12.47 -12.62
N GLY A 143 6.47 12.47 -13.38
CA GLY A 143 6.44 12.49 -14.83
C GLY A 143 5.75 11.26 -15.43
N SER A 144 6.09 10.06 -14.95
CA SER A 144 5.46 8.80 -15.37
C SER A 144 3.97 8.78 -15.02
N VAL A 145 3.60 9.19 -13.81
CA VAL A 145 2.20 9.26 -13.38
C VAL A 145 1.39 10.21 -14.26
N LYS A 146 1.96 11.36 -14.65
CA LYS A 146 1.29 12.28 -15.56
C LYS A 146 1.05 11.65 -16.93
N LEU A 147 2.01 10.90 -17.47
CA LEU A 147 1.86 10.19 -18.74
C LEU A 147 0.77 9.12 -18.67
N GLU A 148 0.75 8.32 -17.60
CA GLU A 148 -0.31 7.33 -17.36
C GLU A 148 -1.69 8.00 -17.25
N LEU A 149 -1.80 9.12 -16.53
CA LEU A 149 -3.05 9.87 -16.41
C LEU A 149 -3.52 10.48 -17.74
N GLU A 150 -2.60 10.85 -18.63
CA GLU A 150 -2.94 11.39 -19.95
C GLU A 150 -3.40 10.32 -20.94
N SER A 151 -2.89 9.08 -20.80
CA SER A 151 -3.18 7.94 -21.67
C SER A 151 -4.39 7.12 -21.22
N ILE A 152 -4.75 7.18 -19.95
CA ILE A 152 -5.73 6.26 -19.35
C ILE A 152 -7.11 6.35 -20.01
N GLY A 153 -7.62 5.19 -20.43
CA GLY A 153 -8.90 5.06 -21.11
C GLY A 153 -8.92 5.54 -22.57
N LEU A 154 -7.78 5.96 -23.13
CA LEU A 154 -7.67 6.31 -24.55
C LEU A 154 -7.26 5.09 -25.37
N SER A 155 -7.82 5.00 -26.58
CA SER A 155 -7.27 4.15 -27.64
C SER A 155 -5.92 4.70 -28.15
N PRO A 156 -5.08 3.87 -28.79
CA PRO A 156 -3.82 4.33 -29.38
C PRO A 156 -4.00 5.52 -30.34
N ASP A 157 -5.04 5.53 -31.17
CA ASP A 157 -5.32 6.60 -32.11
C ASP A 157 -5.71 7.91 -31.41
N GLU A 158 -6.49 7.83 -30.33
CA GLU A 158 -6.86 9.01 -29.53
C GLU A 158 -5.64 9.61 -28.84
N LEU A 159 -4.76 8.77 -28.29
CA LEU A 159 -3.51 9.20 -27.66
C LEU A 159 -2.59 9.89 -28.69
N LEU A 160 -2.37 9.28 -29.86
CA LEU A 160 -1.56 9.85 -30.93
C LEU A 160 -2.10 11.22 -31.39
N ASN A 161 -3.41 11.32 -31.58
CA ASN A 161 -4.05 12.58 -31.96
C ASN A 161 -3.89 13.67 -30.89
N ARG A 162 -3.89 13.31 -29.61
CA ARG A 162 -3.70 14.25 -28.50
C ARG A 162 -2.26 14.76 -28.44
N LEU A 163 -1.28 13.85 -28.54
CA LEU A 163 0.14 14.19 -28.55
C LEU A 163 0.53 15.04 -29.76
N ALA A 164 -0.07 14.79 -30.93
CA ALA A 164 0.13 15.58 -32.14
C ALA A 164 -0.41 17.02 -32.04
N ARG A 165 -1.37 17.29 -31.14
CA ARG A 165 -1.93 18.64 -30.93
C ARG A 165 -1.17 19.46 -29.88
N GLY A 166 -0.51 18.81 -28.91
CA GLY A 166 0.23 19.48 -27.83
C GLY A 166 1.63 19.95 -28.21
N THR A 167 2.11 19.66 -29.42
CA THR A 167 3.44 20.02 -29.94
C THR A 167 3.44 21.29 -30.82
N LYS A 168 2.33 22.04 -30.86
CA LYS A 168 2.22 23.37 -31.47
C LYS A 168 2.25 24.46 -30.42
#